data_AF-A0A059J6B1-F1
#
_entry.id   AF-A0A059J6B1-F1
#
_cell.length_a   1.000
_cell.length_b   1.000
_cell.length_c   1.000
_cell.angle_alpha   90.00
_cell.angle_beta   90.00
_cell.angle_gamma   90.00
#
_symmetry.space_group_name_H-M   'P 1'
#
loop_
_entity.id
_entity.type
_entity.pdbx_description
1 polymer ?
#
loop_
_entity_poly.entity_id
_entity_poly.type
_entity_poly.pdbx_seq_one_letter_code
_entity_poly.pdbx_strand_id
1 'polypeptide(L)'
;MEHRIEVELLGSSQYPSMDVHQGLETNHTAGIERDVYVMVAAQYISLARMFIDERLAAISAEKGRPLNREKLQLWATKLSQLEKHGELNLTVKVAVVKARECLVSIHPELFQTDL
;
A
#
# COMPACT_ATOMS: atom_id res chain seq x y z
N MET A 1 30.78 -21.03 14.37
CA MET A 1 29.46 -20.84 15.03
C MET A 1 28.70 -19.85 14.17
N GLU A 2 27.67 -20.31 13.47
CA GLU A 2 26.82 -19.44 12.66
C GLU A 2 25.82 -18.75 13.61
N HIS A 3 25.90 -17.42 13.71
CA HIS A 3 24.93 -16.64 14.45
C HIS A 3 23.67 -16.50 13.59
N ARG A 4 22.69 -17.38 13.83
CA ARG A 4 21.34 -17.22 13.27
C ARG A 4 20.65 -16.10 14.06
N ILE A 5 20.31 -15.01 13.37
CA ILE A 5 19.45 -13.97 13.93
C ILE A 5 18.04 -14.54 13.90
N GLU A 6 17.54 -14.94 15.07
CA GLU A 6 16.13 -15.25 15.26
C GLU A 6 15.36 -13.92 15.23
N VAL A 7 14.70 -13.65 14.11
CA VAL A 7 13.75 -12.55 14.01
C VAL A 7 12.49 -13.02 14.71
N GLU A 8 12.31 -12.61 15.96
CA GLU A 8 11.00 -12.67 16.62
C GLU A 8 10.03 -11.83 15.80
N LEU A 9 9.23 -12.51 14.97
CA LEU A 9 8.04 -11.94 14.35
C LEU A 9 7.09 -11.57 15.48
N LEU A 10 7.19 -10.33 15.94
CA LEU A 10 6.23 -9.71 16.86
C LEU A 10 4.82 -10.05 16.37
N GLY A 11 4.01 -10.57 17.31
CA GLY A 11 2.70 -11.13 17.08
C GLY A 11 1.84 -10.33 16.10
N SER A 12 1.05 -11.06 15.33
CA SER A 12 0.27 -10.66 14.16
C SER A 12 -0.73 -9.49 14.34
N SER A 13 -0.79 -8.80 15.48
CA SER A 13 -1.86 -7.84 15.77
C SER A 13 -1.46 -6.36 15.72
N GLN A 14 -0.18 -6.02 15.50
CA GLN A 14 0.27 -4.61 15.46
C GLN A 14 1.20 -4.33 14.27
N TYR A 15 0.79 -4.73 13.08
CA TYR A 15 1.27 -4.02 11.89
C TYR A 15 0.36 -2.81 11.68
N PRO A 16 0.90 -1.59 11.43
CA PRO A 16 0.14 -0.38 11.17
C PRO A 16 -0.83 -0.50 9.97
N SER A 17 -1.96 -1.19 10.15
CA SER A 17 -3.05 -1.19 9.17
C SER A 17 -3.71 0.19 9.05
N MET A 18 -3.38 1.12 9.96
CA MET A 18 -3.85 2.50 9.96
C MET A 18 -3.23 3.36 8.86
N ASP A 19 -2.06 3.03 8.33
CA ASP A 19 -1.28 4.01 7.55
C ASP A 19 -1.72 4.14 6.08
N VAL A 20 -2.21 3.06 5.47
CA VAL A 20 -2.74 3.12 4.08
C VAL A 20 -4.04 3.93 4.02
N HIS A 21 -4.88 3.83 5.04
CA HIS A 21 -6.12 4.60 5.13
C HIS A 21 -5.83 6.11 5.23
N GLN A 22 -4.86 6.50 6.04
CA GLN A 22 -4.42 7.91 6.11
C GLN A 22 -3.84 8.36 4.75
N GLY A 23 -2.94 7.58 4.16
CA GLY A 23 -2.30 7.98 2.91
C GLY A 23 -3.21 8.03 1.68
N LEU A 24 -4.19 7.13 1.57
CA LEU A 24 -4.95 6.92 0.32
C LEU A 24 -6.47 7.08 0.42
N GLU A 25 -7.04 6.93 1.61
CA GLU A 25 -8.50 7.05 1.80
C GLU A 25 -8.87 8.42 2.43
N THR A 26 -7.95 9.05 3.16
CA THR A 26 -8.16 10.37 3.78
C THR A 26 -7.66 11.49 2.87
N ASN A 27 -8.33 12.65 2.94
CA ASN A 27 -7.90 13.85 2.21
C ASN A 27 -7.04 14.72 3.12
N HIS A 28 -5.78 14.86 2.77
CA HIS A 28 -4.85 15.79 3.42
C HIS A 28 -4.55 16.96 2.49
N THR A 29 -4.36 18.14 3.07
CA THR A 29 -3.87 19.32 2.35
C THR A 29 -2.48 19.07 1.78
N ALA A 30 -2.12 19.76 0.70
CA ALA A 30 -0.77 19.65 0.14
C ALA A 30 0.28 20.12 1.15
N GLY A 31 1.36 19.35 1.29
CA GLY A 31 2.43 19.63 2.23
C GLY A 31 3.13 18.37 2.75
N ILE A 32 4.10 18.59 3.64
CA ILE A 32 4.98 17.54 4.17
C ILE A 32 4.19 16.42 4.86
N GLU A 33 3.13 16.77 5.58
CA GLU A 33 2.32 15.78 6.29
C GLU A 33 1.64 14.78 5.34
N ARG A 34 0.97 15.28 4.29
CA ARG A 34 0.41 14.42 3.23
C ARG A 34 1.48 13.56 2.60
N ASP A 35 2.63 14.13 2.28
CA ASP A 35 3.74 13.44 1.64
C ASP A 35 4.28 12.28 2.50
N VAL A 36 4.30 12.45 3.84
CA VAL A 36 4.64 11.38 4.79
C VAL A 36 3.59 10.27 4.75
N TYR A 37 2.30 10.59 4.89
CA TYR A 37 1.25 9.56 4.87
C TYR A 37 1.23 8.79 3.55
N VAL A 38 1.36 9.50 2.42
CA VAL A 38 1.43 8.88 1.10
C VAL A 38 2.66 7.99 0.96
N MET A 39 3.83 8.44 1.43
CA MET A 39 5.06 7.63 1.40
C MET A 39 4.90 6.34 2.19
N VAL A 40 4.41 6.43 3.43
CA VAL A 40 4.22 5.27 4.30
C VAL A 40 3.22 4.29 3.65
N ALA A 41 2.09 4.78 3.15
CA ALA A 41 1.10 3.97 2.45
C ALA A 41 1.70 3.25 1.21
N ALA A 42 2.46 3.98 0.39
CA ALA A 42 3.11 3.44 -0.79
C ALA A 42 4.15 2.36 -0.45
N GLN A 43 4.92 2.56 0.62
CA GLN A 43 5.88 1.58 1.12
C GLN A 43 5.18 0.33 1.66
N TYR A 44 4.07 0.47 2.40
CA TYR A 44 3.26 -0.67 2.84
C TYR A 44 2.76 -1.52 1.68
N ILE A 45 2.20 -0.88 0.65
CA ILE A 45 1.72 -1.58 -0.54
C ILE A 45 2.87 -2.28 -1.27
N SER A 46 4.02 -1.63 -1.39
CA SER A 46 5.19 -2.21 -2.04
C SER A 46 5.77 -3.39 -1.27
N LEU A 47 5.86 -3.28 0.06
CA LEU A 47 6.33 -4.35 0.95
C LEU A 47 5.34 -5.49 1.04
N ALA A 48 4.04 -5.20 1.02
CA ALA A 48 3.01 -6.24 0.98
C ALA A 48 3.32 -7.22 -0.15
N ARG A 49 3.83 -6.78 -1.32
CA ARG A 49 4.23 -7.67 -2.44
C ARG A 49 5.17 -8.78 -2.02
N MET A 50 6.10 -8.49 -1.12
CA MET A 50 7.07 -9.45 -0.61
C MET A 50 6.46 -10.42 0.40
N PHE A 51 5.29 -10.10 0.95
CA PHE A 51 4.55 -10.89 1.94
C PHE A 51 3.20 -11.43 1.39
N ILE A 52 2.95 -11.31 0.07
CA ILE A 52 1.59 -11.18 -0.46
C ILE A 52 0.80 -12.46 -0.69
N ASP A 53 1.39 -13.65 -0.69
CA ASP A 53 0.57 -14.86 -0.74
C ASP A 53 -0.12 -15.14 0.61
N GLU A 54 0.58 -14.98 1.73
CA GLU A 54 0.03 -15.36 3.04
C GLU A 54 -0.60 -14.20 3.81
N ARG A 55 -0.07 -12.97 3.70
CA ARG A 55 -0.52 -11.86 4.56
C ARG A 55 -1.67 -11.04 4.00
N LEU A 56 -1.85 -10.92 2.68
CA LEU A 56 -3.11 -10.36 2.16
C LEU A 56 -4.27 -11.31 2.45
N ALA A 57 -4.03 -12.62 2.32
CA ALA A 57 -4.96 -13.64 2.79
C ALA A 57 -5.22 -13.49 4.30
N ALA A 58 -4.19 -13.28 5.14
CA ALA A 58 -4.38 -13.06 6.57
C ALA A 58 -5.13 -11.76 6.92
N ILE A 59 -4.82 -10.62 6.29
CA ILE A 59 -5.54 -9.34 6.49
C ILE A 59 -7.01 -9.50 6.10
N SER A 60 -7.30 -10.33 5.10
CA SER A 60 -8.67 -10.68 4.74
C SER A 60 -9.33 -11.68 5.69
N ALA A 61 -8.57 -12.65 6.22
CA ALA A 61 -9.06 -13.69 7.12
C ALA A 61 -9.33 -13.18 8.54
N GLU A 62 -8.48 -12.29 9.07
CA GLU A 62 -8.60 -11.72 10.41
C GLU A 62 -9.85 -10.82 10.56
N LYS A 63 -10.41 -10.34 9.44
CA LYS A 63 -11.70 -9.61 9.38
C LYS A 63 -12.83 -10.40 8.71
N GLY A 64 -12.61 -11.67 8.36
CA GLY A 64 -13.58 -12.52 7.66
C GLY A 64 -14.10 -11.94 6.34
N ARG A 65 -13.35 -11.03 5.70
CA ARG A 65 -13.75 -10.40 4.43
C ARG A 65 -12.54 -10.40 3.49
N PRO A 66 -12.65 -10.99 2.27
CA PRO A 66 -11.64 -10.80 1.23
C PRO A 66 -11.32 -9.31 1.11
N LEU A 67 -10.04 -8.96 0.92
CA LEU A 67 -9.66 -7.57 0.64
C LEU A 67 -10.54 -7.10 -0.53
N ASN A 68 -11.48 -6.21 -0.24
CA ASN A 68 -12.55 -5.92 -1.18
C ASN A 68 -11.93 -5.32 -2.44
N ARG A 69 -12.22 -5.92 -3.60
CA ARG A 69 -11.85 -5.45 -4.94
C ARG A 69 -11.96 -3.92 -5.07
N GLU A 70 -13.03 -3.37 -4.51
CA GLU A 70 -13.32 -1.93 -4.49
C GLU A 70 -12.24 -1.11 -3.77
N LYS A 71 -11.65 -1.61 -2.67
CA LYS A 71 -10.57 -0.93 -1.94
C LYS A 71 -9.28 -0.89 -2.74
N LEU A 72 -8.93 -2.00 -3.39
CA LEU A 72 -7.74 -2.06 -4.24
C LEU A 72 -7.86 -1.10 -5.43
N GLN A 73 -9.05 -1.03 -6.03
CA GLN A 73 -9.36 -0.07 -7.08
C GLN A 73 -9.30 1.39 -6.59
N LEU A 74 -9.85 1.67 -5.40
CA LEU A 74 -9.76 2.99 -4.77
C LEU A 74 -8.29 3.42 -4.58
N TRP A 75 -7.47 2.55 -4.00
CA TRP A 75 -6.06 2.86 -3.74
C TRP A 75 -5.27 3.11 -5.01
N ALA A 76 -5.40 2.27 -6.03
CA ALA A 76 -4.69 2.50 -7.28
C ALA A 76 -5.15 3.76 -8.01
N THR A 77 -6.45 4.06 -7.94
CA THR A 77 -7.01 5.32 -8.48
C THR A 77 -6.39 6.51 -7.77
N LYS A 78 -6.33 6.48 -6.44
CA LYS A 78 -5.71 7.55 -5.65
C LYS A 78 -4.22 7.69 -5.97
N LEU A 79 -3.48 6.59 -6.06
CA LEU A 79 -2.06 6.59 -6.45
C LEU A 79 -1.86 7.18 -7.86
N SER A 80 -2.71 6.85 -8.83
CA SER A 80 -2.69 7.43 -10.18
C SER A 80 -2.96 8.95 -10.17
N GLN A 81 -3.91 9.42 -9.36
CA GLN A 81 -4.17 10.85 -9.18
C GLN A 81 -2.97 11.57 -8.56
N LEU A 82 -2.36 10.98 -7.53
CA LEU A 82 -1.19 11.50 -6.86
C LEU A 82 0.04 11.55 -7.78
N GLU A 83 0.21 10.55 -8.67
CA GLU A 83 1.24 10.52 -9.70
C GLU A 83 1.07 11.64 -10.73
N LYS A 84 -0.15 11.83 -11.24
CA LYS A 84 -0.44 12.75 -12.37
C LYS A 84 -0.63 14.20 -11.93
N HIS A 85 -1.23 14.43 -10.76
CA HIS A 85 -1.74 15.74 -10.35
C HIS A 85 -1.29 16.16 -8.95
N GLY A 86 -0.53 15.33 -8.23
CA GLY A 86 -0.02 15.66 -6.91
C GLY A 86 1.22 16.54 -6.96
N GLU A 87 1.22 17.65 -6.22
CA GLU A 87 2.44 18.37 -5.80
C GLU A 87 3.22 17.55 -4.76
N LEU A 88 3.57 16.31 -5.09
CA LEU A 88 4.35 15.43 -4.22
C LEU A 88 5.84 15.70 -4.41
N ASN A 89 6.60 15.55 -3.31
CA ASN A 89 8.05 15.43 -3.40
C ASN A 89 8.45 14.30 -4.38
N LEU A 90 9.55 14.49 -5.11
CA LEU A 90 10.00 13.55 -6.14
C LEU A 90 10.18 12.12 -5.61
N THR A 91 10.74 11.97 -4.40
CA THR A 91 10.95 10.65 -3.77
C THR A 91 9.61 9.97 -3.47
N VAL A 92 8.63 10.74 -2.99
CA VAL A 92 7.28 10.25 -2.71
C VAL A 92 6.60 9.83 -4.01
N LYS A 93 6.75 10.61 -5.07
CA LYS A 93 6.22 10.30 -6.39
C LYS A 93 6.75 8.97 -6.94
N VAL A 94 8.06 8.71 -6.80
CA VAL A 94 8.66 7.42 -7.19
C VAL A 94 8.08 6.25 -6.38
N ALA A 95 7.87 6.44 -5.08
CA ALA A 95 7.25 5.41 -4.23
C ALA A 95 5.79 5.14 -4.65
N VAL A 96 5.02 6.18 -4.97
CA VAL A 96 3.63 6.09 -5.45
C VAL A 96 3.54 5.29 -6.75
N VAL A 97 4.44 5.54 -7.72
CA VAL A 97 4.48 4.78 -8.98
C VAL A 97 4.74 3.30 -8.71
N LYS A 98 5.74 2.98 -7.89
CA LYS A 98 6.06 1.58 -7.53
C LYS A 98 4.91 0.88 -6.82
N ALA A 99 4.22 1.58 -5.91
CA ALA A 99 3.05 1.05 -5.22
C ALA A 99 1.89 0.77 -6.18
N ARG A 100 1.67 1.66 -7.18
CA ARG A 100 0.67 1.44 -8.22
C ARG A 100 0.99 0.23 -9.09
N GLU A 101 2.23 0.13 -9.58
CA GLU A 101 2.70 -1.03 -10.35
C GLU A 101 2.59 -2.34 -9.57
N CYS A 102 2.86 -2.28 -8.26
CA CYS A 102 2.67 -3.41 -7.35
C CYS A 102 1.20 -3.88 -7.36
N LEU A 103 0.24 -2.98 -7.09
CA LEU A 103 -1.19 -3.31 -7.11
C LEU A 103 -1.62 -3.88 -8.46
N VAL A 104 -1.19 -3.26 -9.56
CA VAL A 104 -1.49 -3.73 -10.92
C VAL A 104 -0.92 -5.12 -11.19
N SER A 105 0.28 -5.42 -10.69
CA SER A 105 0.90 -6.74 -10.86
C SER A 105 0.20 -7.84 -10.08
N ILE A 106 -0.41 -7.54 -8.93
CA ILE A 106 -1.10 -8.53 -8.09
C ILE A 106 -2.49 -8.81 -8.64
N HIS A 107 -3.14 -7.78 -9.16
CA HIS A 107 -4.54 -7.82 -9.57
C HIS A 107 -4.76 -7.09 -10.90
N PRO A 108 -4.17 -7.55 -12.01
CA PRO A 108 -4.25 -6.89 -13.31
C PRO A 108 -5.68 -6.68 -13.79
N GLU A 109 -6.59 -7.62 -13.47
CA GLU A 109 -8.02 -7.59 -13.77
C GLU A 109 -8.79 -6.43 -13.10
N LEU A 110 -8.20 -5.78 -12.10
CA LEU A 110 -8.79 -4.63 -11.43
C LEU A 110 -8.54 -3.31 -12.15
N PHE A 111 -7.58 -3.31 -13.08
CA PHE A 111 -7.06 -2.11 -13.74
C PHE A 111 -7.15 -2.17 -15.26
N GLN A 112 -8.02 -3.04 -15.80
CA GLN A 112 -8.23 -3.19 -17.24
C GLN A 112 -9.14 -2.11 -17.87
N THR A 113 -9.46 -1.03 -17.17
CA THR A 113 -10.27 0.06 -17.73
C THR A 113 -9.41 1.24 -18.16
N ASP A 114 -9.43 1.48 -19.47
CA ASP A 114 -9.06 2.66 -20.25
C ASP A 114 -7.56 3.03 -20.34
N LEU A 115 -6.86 2.29 -21.21
CA LEU A 115 -5.78 2.81 -22.05
C LEU A 115 -6.38 3.44 -23.33
#